data_AF-A1ZJZ3-F1
#
_entry.id   AF-A1ZJZ3-F1
#
_cell.length_a   1.000
_cell.length_b   1.000
_cell.length_c   1.000
_cell.angle_alpha   90.00
_cell.angle_beta   90.00
_cell.angle_gamma   90.00
#
_symmetry.space_group_name_H-M   'P 1'
#
loop_
_entity.id
_entity.type
_entity.pdbx_description
1 polymer ?
#
loop_
_entity_poly.entity_id
_entity_poly.type
_entity_poly.pdbx_seq_one_letter_code
_entity_poly.pdbx_strand_id
1 'polypeptide(L)'
;MNDLNGEVINFYQTAKTQFEALQARIKASLHSKKLYDDALVIYKHPHLFSEVDRAWAFWLTTNQSFTSNIGAGWSYSKKRNQSAKTSFYKRERFAHCYTERLEFVSLDCRNALEVIQKRDTKESFFYVDPPYFNANQ
;
A
#
# COMPACT_ATOMS: atom_id res chain seq x y z
N MET A 1 -11.32 3.82 -8.50
CA MET A 1 -11.00 3.31 -7.16
C MET A 1 -11.02 4.47 -6.19
N ASN A 2 -11.44 4.24 -4.94
CA ASN A 2 -11.48 5.25 -3.89
C ASN A 2 -11.03 4.62 -2.57
N ASP A 3 -10.23 5.35 -1.79
CA ASP A 3 -9.83 4.98 -0.42
C ASP A 3 -9.71 6.25 0.42
N LEU A 4 -9.92 6.17 1.74
CA LEU A 4 -9.72 7.30 2.65
C LEU A 4 -8.24 7.52 3.00
N ASN A 5 -7.43 6.48 2.89
CA ASN A 5 -6.00 6.55 3.17
C ASN A 5 -5.25 7.11 1.96
N GLY A 6 -4.82 8.37 2.03
CA GLY A 6 -4.09 9.05 0.96
C GLY A 6 -2.81 8.35 0.52
N GLU A 7 -2.18 7.54 1.38
CA GLU A 7 -0.98 6.77 1.00
C GLU A 7 -1.29 5.61 0.04
N VAL A 8 -2.51 5.09 0.03
CA VAL A 8 -2.97 4.12 -0.97
C VAL A 8 -2.99 4.77 -2.35
N ILE A 9 -3.47 6.01 -2.43
CA ILE A 9 -3.56 6.78 -3.66
C ILE A 9 -2.16 7.15 -4.17
N ASN A 10 -1.31 7.67 -3.29
CA ASN A 10 0.08 7.94 -3.61
C ASN A 10 0.80 6.68 -4.12
N PHE A 11 0.59 5.52 -3.48
CA PHE A 11 1.20 4.27 -3.91
C PHE A 11 0.82 3.89 -5.34
N TYR A 12 -0.48 3.92 -5.69
CA TYR A 12 -0.92 3.59 -7.03
C TYR A 12 -0.48 4.62 -8.08
N GLN A 13 -0.51 5.91 -7.73
CA GLN A 13 -0.01 6.98 -8.60
C GLN A 13 1.49 6.83 -8.89
N THR A 14 2.28 6.58 -7.85
CA THR A 14 3.73 6.33 -7.97
C THR A 14 4.01 5.03 -8.73
N ALA A 15 3.25 3.98 -8.49
CA ALA A 15 3.38 2.73 -9.24
C ALA A 15 3.12 2.93 -10.74
N LYS A 16 2.19 3.83 -11.14
CA LYS A 16 1.94 4.14 -12.55
C LYS A 16 2.98 5.08 -13.16
N THR A 17 3.44 6.08 -12.42
CA THR A 17 4.25 7.19 -12.97
C THR A 17 5.76 7.05 -12.74
N GLN A 18 6.17 6.35 -11.69
CA GLN A 18 7.56 6.24 -11.23
C GLN A 18 7.90 4.78 -10.85
N PHE A 19 7.39 3.82 -11.64
CA PHE A 19 7.49 2.39 -11.34
C PHE A 19 8.93 1.92 -11.09
N GLU A 20 9.86 2.28 -11.98
CA GLU A 20 11.26 1.84 -11.89
C GLU A 20 11.94 2.32 -10.60
N ALA A 21 11.73 3.58 -10.22
CA ALA A 21 12.29 4.14 -9.00
C ALA A 21 11.71 3.45 -7.75
N LEU A 22 10.39 3.22 -7.72
CA LEU A 22 9.72 2.51 -6.64
C LEU A 22 10.17 1.05 -6.56
N GLN A 23 10.22 0.35 -7.69
CA GLN A 23 10.63 -1.05 -7.77
C GLN A 23 12.08 -1.22 -7.31
N ALA A 24 13.00 -0.35 -7.75
CA ALA A 24 14.39 -0.39 -7.32
C ALA A 24 14.51 -0.29 -5.79
N ARG A 25 13.77 0.64 -5.17
CA ARG A 25 13.77 0.83 -3.72
C ARG A 25 13.18 -0.37 -2.97
N ILE A 26 12.07 -0.95 -3.49
CA ILE A 26 11.47 -2.18 -2.94
C ILE A 26 12.45 -3.35 -3.04
N LYS A 27 13.09 -3.56 -4.19
CA LYS A 27 14.06 -4.65 -4.41
C LYS A 27 15.28 -4.54 -3.48
N ALA A 28 15.77 -3.33 -3.25
CA ALA A 28 16.88 -3.07 -2.32
C ALA A 28 16.50 -3.27 -0.83
N SER A 29 15.21 -3.44 -0.51
CA SER A 29 14.75 -3.51 0.87
C SER A 29 15.01 -4.88 1.51
N LEU A 30 15.63 -4.84 2.69
CA LEU A 30 15.81 -6.03 3.53
C LEU A 30 14.60 -6.25 4.44
N HIS A 31 14.40 -7.49 4.89
CA HIS A 31 13.52 -7.75 6.02
C HIS A 31 14.26 -7.36 7.30
N SER A 32 14.02 -6.14 7.80
CA SER A 32 14.82 -5.51 8.85
C SER A 32 13.95 -4.66 9.75
N LYS A 33 14.10 -4.82 11.07
CA LYS A 33 13.41 -4.00 12.05
C LYS A 33 13.77 -2.52 11.94
N LYS A 34 15.06 -2.18 11.77
CA LYS A 34 15.49 -0.79 11.64
C LYS A 34 14.85 -0.12 10.42
N LEU A 35 14.86 -0.84 9.29
CA LEU A 35 14.26 -0.34 8.05
C LEU A 35 12.74 -0.17 8.17
N TYR A 36 12.09 -1.06 8.92
CA TYR A 36 10.68 -0.94 9.26
C TYR A 36 10.39 0.29 10.11
N ASP A 37 11.19 0.54 11.15
CA ASP A 37 11.02 1.70 12.02
C ASP A 37 11.20 3.01 11.23
N ASP A 38 12.17 3.07 10.32
CA ASP A 38 12.39 4.24 9.43
C ASP A 38 11.22 4.44 8.45
N ALA A 39 10.73 3.36 7.83
CA ALA A 39 9.57 3.43 6.96
C ALA A 39 8.31 3.88 7.72
N LEU A 40 8.17 3.50 8.99
CA LEU A 40 7.04 3.93 9.82
C LEU A 40 7.07 5.43 10.10
N VAL A 41 8.25 6.05 10.22
CA VAL A 41 8.39 7.50 10.34
C VAL A 41 7.91 8.18 9.05
N ILE A 42 8.33 7.67 7.89
CA ILE A 42 7.89 8.21 6.59
C ILE A 42 6.38 8.09 6.44
N TYR A 43 5.81 6.93 6.77
CA TYR A 43 4.37 6.69 6.69
C TYR A 43 3.57 7.61 7.61
N LYS A 44 4.09 7.93 8.81
CA LYS A 44 3.43 8.83 9.78
C LYS A 44 3.60 10.32 9.46
N HIS A 45 4.65 10.68 8.72
CA HIS A 45 4.97 12.07 8.39
C HIS A 45 5.14 12.27 6.87
N PRO A 46 4.13 11.91 6.05
CA PRO A 46 4.28 11.84 4.60
C PRO A 46 4.69 13.16 3.95
N HIS A 47 4.22 14.29 4.48
CA HIS A 47 4.51 15.64 3.99
C HIS A 47 6.00 16.04 4.01
N LEU A 48 6.86 15.26 4.67
CA LEU A 48 8.31 15.50 4.74
C LEU A 48 9.11 14.73 3.69
N PHE A 49 8.47 13.85 2.91
CA PHE A 49 9.15 12.90 2.04
C PHE A 49 8.59 12.92 0.62
N SER A 50 9.38 12.37 -0.32
CA SER A 50 8.97 12.27 -1.72
C SER A 50 7.84 11.26 -1.91
N GLU A 51 7.08 11.37 -3.00
CA GLU A 51 6.03 10.41 -3.37
C GLU A 51 6.57 8.96 -3.44
N VAL A 52 7.78 8.78 -3.99
CA VAL A 52 8.45 7.47 -4.09
C VAL A 52 8.79 6.91 -2.71
N ASP A 53 9.31 7.74 -1.81
CA ASP A 53 9.67 7.35 -0.45
C ASP A 53 8.44 6.94 0.35
N ARG A 54 7.37 7.74 0.22
CA ARG A 54 6.06 7.48 0.83
C ARG A 54 5.44 6.18 0.30
N ALA A 55 5.42 5.98 -1.01
CA ALA A 55 4.89 4.76 -1.63
C ALA A 55 5.69 3.52 -1.21
N TRP A 56 7.02 3.65 -1.15
CA TRP A 56 7.90 2.60 -0.63
C TRP A 56 7.62 2.31 0.86
N ALA A 57 7.45 3.34 1.68
CA ALA A 57 7.16 3.20 3.10
C ALA A 57 5.82 2.51 3.35
N PHE A 58 4.79 2.85 2.58
CA PHE A 58 3.50 2.17 2.59
C PHE A 58 3.64 0.68 2.25
N TRP A 59 4.37 0.35 1.18
CA TRP A 59 4.63 -1.04 0.80
C TRP A 59 5.39 -1.80 1.88
N LEU A 60 6.45 -1.20 2.43
CA LEU A 60 7.32 -1.87 3.40
C LEU A 60 6.61 -2.11 4.73
N THR A 61 5.91 -1.10 5.24
CA THR A 61 5.15 -1.22 6.50
C THR A 61 3.99 -2.20 6.36
N THR A 62 3.25 -2.20 5.24
CA THR A 62 2.21 -3.20 4.97
C THR A 62 2.78 -4.63 4.95
N ASN A 63 3.93 -4.83 4.29
CA ASN A 63 4.47 -6.17 4.10
C ASN A 63 5.31 -6.71 5.25
N GLN A 64 5.81 -5.84 6.13
CA GLN A 64 6.63 -6.21 7.28
C GLN A 64 5.94 -5.98 8.64
N SER A 65 4.72 -5.44 8.69
CA SER A 65 3.96 -5.37 9.96
C SER A 65 3.41 -6.73 10.37
N PHE A 66 3.26 -6.95 11.68
CA PHE A 66 2.51 -8.07 12.22
C PHE A 66 1.09 -8.06 11.66
N THR A 67 0.63 -9.22 11.18
CA THR A 67 -0.66 -9.41 10.49
C THR A 67 -0.94 -8.43 9.34
N SER A 68 0.09 -7.81 8.77
CA SER A 68 -0.04 -6.70 7.79
C SER A 68 -0.82 -5.48 8.30
N ASN A 69 -0.99 -5.35 9.62
CA ASN A 69 -1.62 -4.18 10.23
C ASN A 69 -0.54 -3.11 10.49
N ILE A 70 -0.58 -2.03 9.72
CA ILE A 70 0.42 -0.97 9.78
C ILE A 70 0.48 -0.39 11.19
N GLY A 71 1.66 -0.43 11.82
CA GLY A 71 1.86 0.06 13.18
C GLY A 71 1.65 -0.97 14.28
N ALA A 72 1.18 -2.19 13.98
CA ALA A 72 1.07 -3.29 14.94
C ALA A 72 2.43 -3.93 15.34
N GLY A 73 3.54 -3.34 14.90
CA GLY A 73 4.90 -3.80 15.16
C GLY A 73 5.48 -4.64 14.02
N TRP A 74 6.80 -4.83 14.04
CA TRP A 74 7.53 -5.57 13.01
C TRP A 74 7.29 -7.09 13.13
N SER A 75 6.90 -7.71 12.03
CA SER A 75 6.68 -9.15 11.93
C SER A 75 8.00 -9.91 11.90
N TYR A 76 8.13 -10.93 12.73
CA TYR A 76 9.30 -11.82 12.76
C TYR A 76 8.87 -13.25 13.06
N SER A 77 9.73 -14.21 12.72
CA SER A 77 9.46 -15.63 12.92
C SER A 77 10.45 -16.23 13.92
N LYS A 78 9.97 -17.03 14.88
CA LYS A 78 10.80 -17.59 15.97
C LYS A 78 11.55 -18.88 15.61
N LYS A 79 11.02 -19.72 14.71
CA LYS A 79 11.54 -21.09 14.44
C LYS A 79 11.92 -21.36 12.98
N ARG A 80 11.39 -20.58 12.04
CA ARG A 80 11.64 -20.72 10.59
C ARG A 80 11.78 -19.32 10.01
N ASN A 81 12.61 -19.11 8.99
CA ASN A 81 12.79 -17.80 8.33
C ASN A 81 11.58 -17.39 7.46
N GLN A 82 10.36 -17.64 7.93
CA GLN A 82 9.13 -17.49 7.15
C GLN A 82 8.86 -16.02 6.82
N SER A 83 8.97 -15.11 7.79
CA SER A 83 8.77 -13.67 7.55
C SER A 83 9.72 -13.12 6.47
N ALA A 84 11.00 -13.50 6.53
CA ALA A 84 12.00 -13.11 5.54
C ALA A 84 11.71 -13.68 4.15
N LYS A 85 11.35 -14.97 4.05
CA LYS A 85 10.97 -15.62 2.78
C LYS A 85 9.71 -15.00 2.17
N THR A 86 8.67 -14.79 2.98
CA THR A 86 7.43 -14.13 2.54
C THR A 86 7.72 -12.72 2.03
N SER A 87 8.54 -11.95 2.75
CA SER A 87 8.97 -10.62 2.31
C SER A 87 9.75 -10.67 0.98
N PHE A 88 10.65 -11.64 0.81
CA PHE A 88 11.37 -11.87 -0.45
C PHE A 88 10.42 -12.13 -1.62
N TYR A 89 9.53 -13.10 -1.52
CA TYR A 89 8.61 -13.42 -2.62
C TYR A 89 7.65 -12.26 -2.94
N LYS A 90 7.28 -11.44 -1.95
CA LYS A 90 6.48 -10.23 -2.17
C LYS A 90 7.26 -9.17 -2.98
N ARG A 91 8.56 -9.00 -2.73
CA ARG A 91 9.42 -8.12 -3.55
C ARG A 91 9.50 -8.64 -5.00
N GLU A 92 9.77 -9.93 -5.17
CA GLU A 92 9.90 -10.55 -6.50
C GLU A 92 8.62 -10.46 -7.33
N ARG A 93 7.45 -10.53 -6.67
CA ARG A 93 6.15 -10.39 -7.34
C ARG A 93 5.80 -8.96 -7.70
N PHE A 94 6.51 -7.95 -7.20
CA PHE A 94 6.24 -6.55 -7.52
C PHE A 94 6.77 -6.21 -8.93
N ALA A 95 6.00 -6.61 -9.94
CA ALA A 95 6.34 -6.55 -11.36
C ALA A 95 5.48 -5.55 -12.14
N HIS A 96 5.89 -5.25 -13.38
CA HIS A 96 5.30 -4.19 -14.20
C HIS A 96 3.81 -4.40 -14.53
N CYS A 97 3.28 -5.63 -14.42
CA CYS A 97 1.87 -5.94 -14.72
C CYS A 97 0.85 -5.12 -13.89
N TYR A 98 1.26 -4.52 -12.77
CA TYR A 98 0.41 -3.62 -12.00
C TYR A 98 0.14 -2.28 -12.71
N THR A 99 1.04 -1.80 -13.56
CA THR A 99 0.92 -0.49 -14.22
C THR A 99 -0.08 -0.51 -15.38
N GLU A 100 -0.18 -1.64 -16.09
CA GLU A 100 -1.13 -1.88 -17.18
C GLU A 100 -2.57 -1.86 -16.67
N ARG A 101 -2.82 -2.50 -15.51
CA ARG A 101 -4.16 -2.56 -14.90
C ARG A 101 -4.70 -1.20 -14.43
N LEU A 102 -3.82 -0.20 -14.27
CA LEU A 102 -4.19 1.13 -13.78
C LEU A 102 -4.47 2.13 -14.90
N GLU A 103 -4.30 1.76 -16.17
CA GLU A 103 -4.33 2.70 -17.29
C GLU A 103 -5.67 3.44 -17.47
N PHE A 104 -6.78 2.78 -17.19
CA PHE A 104 -8.13 3.34 -17.31
C PHE A 104 -8.82 3.53 -15.97
N VAL A 105 -8.05 3.68 -14.88
CA VAL A 105 -8.59 3.80 -13.52
C VAL A 105 -8.51 5.24 -13.03
N SER A 106 -9.65 5.85 -12.71
CA SER A 106 -9.67 7.07 -11.89
C SER A 106 -9.43 6.72 -10.42
N LEU A 107 -8.54 7.45 -9.76
CA LEU A 107 -8.30 7.37 -8.31
C LEU A 107 -8.98 8.54 -7.61
N ASP A 108 -9.66 8.28 -6.50
CA ASP A 108 -10.29 9.29 -5.65
C ASP A 108 -9.87 9.06 -4.18
N CYS A 109 -9.90 10.11 -3.36
CA CYS A 109 -9.49 10.08 -1.95
C CYS A 109 -10.54 10.75 -1.07
N ARG A 110 -11.79 10.26 -1.14
CA ARG A 110 -12.96 10.92 -0.55
C ARG A 110 -13.83 9.95 0.22
N ASN A 111 -14.81 10.51 0.95
CA ASN A 111 -15.86 9.72 1.56
C ASN A 111 -16.58 8.90 0.48
N ALA A 112 -16.72 7.59 0.71
CA ALA A 112 -17.31 6.68 -0.27
C ALA A 112 -18.75 7.06 -0.65
N LEU A 113 -19.54 7.60 0.29
CA LEU A 113 -20.92 8.02 0.01
C LEU A 113 -20.96 9.20 -0.96
N GLU A 114 -20.02 10.14 -0.85
CA GLU A 114 -19.90 11.26 -1.79
C GLU A 114 -19.53 10.77 -3.20
N VAL A 115 -18.60 9.79 -3.28
CA VAL A 115 -18.19 9.20 -4.56
C VAL A 115 -19.34 8.46 -5.23
N ILE A 116 -20.09 7.66 -4.46
CA ILE A 116 -21.27 6.93 -4.97
C ILE A 116 -22.29 7.93 -5.51
N GLN A 117 -22.69 8.92 -4.71
CA GLN A 117 -23.65 9.95 -5.13
C GLN A 117 -23.24 10.66 -6.43
N LYS A 118 -21.94 10.98 -6.59
CA LYS A 118 -21.43 11.68 -7.78
C LYS A 118 -21.30 10.80 -9.01
N ARG A 119 -21.17 9.48 -8.84
CA ARG A 119 -20.90 8.54 -9.93
C ARG A 119 -22.07 7.61 -10.23
N ASP A 120 -23.18 7.72 -9.51
CA ASP A 120 -24.35 6.85 -9.71
C ASP A 120 -25.07 7.20 -11.02
N THR A 121 -25.02 6.26 -11.96
CA THR A 121 -25.72 6.32 -13.24
C THR A 121 -26.40 4.97 -13.49
N LYS A 122 -27.31 4.91 -14.46
CA LYS A 122 -28.04 3.68 -14.79
C LYS A 122 -27.13 2.50 -15.15
N GLU A 123 -25.95 2.79 -15.69
CA GLU A 123 -24.96 1.83 -16.16
C GLU A 123 -23.86 1.58 -15.12
N SER A 124 -23.88 2.30 -13.99
CA SER A 124 -22.85 2.19 -12.96
C SER A 124 -23.01 0.91 -12.14
N PHE A 125 -21.88 0.27 -11.85
CA PHE A 125 -21.80 -0.86 -10.93
C PHE A 125 -20.87 -0.50 -9.77
N PHE A 126 -21.36 -0.60 -8.55
CA PHE A 126 -20.60 -0.32 -7.34
C PHE A 126 -20.24 -1.62 -6.62
N TYR A 127 -18.95 -1.94 -6.55
CA TYR A 127 -18.41 -2.91 -5.61
C TYR A 127 -17.95 -2.15 -4.35
N VAL A 128 -18.60 -2.41 -3.22
CA VAL A 128 -18.35 -1.70 -1.96
C VAL A 128 -18.01 -2.74 -0.88
N ASP A 129 -16.82 -2.59 -0.28
CA ASP A 129 -16.32 -3.43 0.82
C ASP A 129 -16.07 -2.52 2.04
N PRO A 130 -17.13 -2.13 2.78
CA PRO A 130 -16.99 -1.23 3.92
C PRO A 130 -16.42 -1.98 5.14
N PRO A 131 -15.93 -1.25 6.17
CA PRO A 131 -15.59 -1.85 7.45
C PRO A 131 -16.73 -2.71 7.99
N TYR A 132 -16.43 -3.97 8.32
CA TYR A 132 -17.44 -4.89 8.79
C TYR A 132 -17.91 -4.50 10.19
N PHE A 133 -19.23 -4.46 10.38
CA PHE A 133 -19.83 -4.17 11.67
C PHE A 133 -19.32 -5.16 12.75
N ASN A 134 -18.88 -4.63 13.89
CA ASN A 134 -18.29 -5.37 15.01
C ASN A 134 -17.01 -6.18 14.70
N ALA A 135 -16.34 -5.92 13.58
CA ALA A 135 -14.96 -6.39 13.39
C ALA A 135 -13.99 -5.34 13.94
N ASN A 136 -13.11 -5.74 14.87
CA ASN A 136 -11.95 -4.92 15.24
C ASN A 136 -10.92 -5.00 14.11
N GLN A 137 -10.92 -4.00 13.23
CA GLN A 137 -9.96 -3.87 12.11
C GLN A 137 -8.77 -3.00 12.50
#